data_AF-A0A9D9CEM8-F1
#
_entry.id   AF-A0A9D9CEM8-F1
#
_cell.length_a   1.000
_cell.length_b   1.000
_cell.length_c   1.000
_cell.angle_alpha   90.00
_cell.angle_beta   90.00
_cell.angle_gamma   90.00
#
_symmetry.space_group_name_H-M   'P 1'
#
loop_
_entity.id
_entity.type
_entity.pdbx_description
1 polymer ?
#
loop_
_entity_poly.entity_id
_entity_poly.type
_entity_poly.pdbx_seq_one_letter_code
_entity_poly.pdbx_strand_id
1 'polypeptide(L)'
;MSLVAIVGRPNVGKSTLFNRLVGQRQAIVDETAGTTRDRHYGKTDWNGKEFSVIDTGGYTVNSEDIFEDEIRRQVMLAIDEADLILFLVEVKTGITDLDMMMADILRRSGK
;
A
#
# COMPACT_ATOMS: atom_id res chain seq x y z
N MET A 1 16.33 7.04 -2.01
CA MET A 1 16.19 5.67 -1.50
C MET A 1 14.94 5.12 -2.16
N SER A 2 14.98 3.94 -2.78
CA SER A 2 13.81 3.44 -3.51
C SER A 2 12.60 3.30 -2.60
N LEU A 3 11.41 3.62 -3.10
CA LEU A 3 10.14 3.50 -2.40
C LEU A 3 9.30 2.37 -2.99
N VAL A 4 8.86 1.45 -2.13
CA VAL A 4 7.99 0.33 -2.48
C VAL A 4 6.63 0.53 -1.84
N ALA A 5 5.56 0.63 -2.63
CA ALA A 5 4.19 0.72 -2.11
C ALA A 5 3.51 -0.63 -2.06
N ILE A 6 2.90 -0.95 -0.92
CA ILE A 6 2.03 -2.12 -0.77
C ILE A 6 0.59 -1.67 -1.00
N VAL A 7 -0.01 -2.16 -2.07
CA VAL A 7 -1.40 -1.86 -2.45
C VAL A 7 -2.24 -3.12 -2.48
N GLY A 8 -3.55 -2.97 -2.38
CA GLY A 8 -4.49 -4.08 -2.38
C GLY A 8 -5.79 -3.70 -1.70
N ARG A 9 -6.86 -4.43 -1.99
CA ARG A 9 -8.16 -4.18 -1.37
C ARG A 9 -8.08 -4.30 0.16
N PRO A 10 -9.12 -3.88 0.90
CA PRO A 10 -9.07 -3.93 2.36
C PRO A 10 -8.92 -5.35 2.90
N ASN A 11 -8.26 -5.46 4.05
CA ASN A 11 -8.10 -6.70 4.83
C ASN A 11 -7.31 -7.85 4.14
N VAL A 12 -6.58 -7.60 3.05
CA VAL A 12 -5.71 -8.60 2.39
C VAL A 12 -4.39 -8.88 3.12
N GLY A 13 -4.13 -8.23 4.27
CA GLY A 13 -2.92 -8.44 5.06
C GLY A 13 -1.75 -7.48 4.76
N LYS A 14 -2.01 -6.32 4.12
CA LYS A 14 -0.99 -5.31 3.80
C LYS A 14 -0.17 -4.88 5.01
N SER A 15 -0.83 -4.49 6.10
CA SER A 15 -0.16 -4.04 7.32
C SER A 15 0.63 -5.16 8.01
N THR A 16 0.20 -6.43 7.87
CA THR A 16 0.99 -7.58 8.34
C THR A 16 2.29 -7.74 7.55
N LEU A 17 2.24 -7.60 6.22
CA LEU A 17 3.43 -7.62 5.38
C LEU A 17 4.35 -6.43 5.66
N PHE A 18 3.78 -5.23 5.75
CA PHE A 18 4.51 -4.00 6.11
C PHE A 18 5.28 -4.17 7.43
N ASN A 19 4.58 -4.56 8.50
CA ASN A 19 5.21 -4.74 9.81
C ASN A 19 6.31 -5.80 9.80
N ARG A 20 6.15 -6.86 8.99
CA ARG A 20 7.18 -7.89 8.83
C ARG A 20 8.42 -7.36 8.11
N LEU A 21 8.25 -6.51 7.11
CA LEU A 21 9.36 -5.88 6.38
C LEU A 21 10.11 -4.89 7.27
N VAL A 22 9.39 -4.06 8.02
CA VAL A 22 9.98 -3.00 8.85
C VAL A 22 10.57 -3.54 10.16
N GLY A 23 10.01 -4.61 10.72
CA GLY A 23 10.35 -5.15 12.05
C GLY A 23 11.79 -5.62 12.25
N GLN A 24 12.65 -5.62 11.23
CA GLN A 24 14.07 -5.96 11.38
C GLN A 24 14.94 -4.76 11.82
N ARG A 25 14.53 -3.51 11.59
CA ARG A 25 15.19 -2.30 12.09
C ARG A 25 14.14 -1.21 12.31
N GLN A 26 13.90 -0.87 13.58
CA GLN A 26 13.05 0.22 14.08
C GLN A 26 12.31 1.07 13.02
N ALA A 27 10.98 0.99 13.03
CA ALA A 27 10.12 1.96 12.37
C ALA A 27 10.42 3.36 12.93
N ILE A 28 11.27 4.13 12.24
CA ILE A 28 11.24 5.58 12.40
C ILE A 28 9.99 6.02 11.66
N VAL A 29 8.89 6.14 12.41
CA VAL A 29 7.71 6.87 11.97
C VAL A 29 8.17 8.31 11.81
N ASP A 30 8.26 8.79 10.57
CA ASP A 30 8.53 10.20 10.33
C ASP A 30 7.27 10.98 10.74
N GLU A 31 7.30 11.56 11.95
CA GLU A 31 6.23 12.40 12.49
C GLU A 31 6.23 13.79 11.83
N THR A 32 6.27 13.85 10.49
CA THR A 32 6.02 15.12 9.81
C THR A 32 4.54 15.49 10.00
N ALA A 33 4.27 16.30 11.03
CA ALA A 33 2.94 16.80 11.35
C ALA A 33 2.32 17.49 10.13
N GLY A 34 1.34 16.83 9.50
CA GLY A 34 0.64 17.31 8.31
C GLY A 34 0.24 16.22 7.31
N THR A 35 0.71 14.98 7.46
CA THR A 35 0.42 13.90 6.50
C THR A 35 -0.95 13.26 6.75
N THR A 36 -1.74 13.16 5.68
CA THR A 36 -3.04 12.46 5.61
C THR A 36 -3.04 11.16 6.41
N ARG A 37 -4.06 11.04 7.26
CA ARG A 37 -4.21 10.19 8.46
C ARG A 37 -3.94 8.68 8.35
N ASP A 38 -3.66 8.13 7.16
CA ASP A 38 -3.76 6.68 6.89
C ASP A 38 -2.51 6.02 6.26
N ARG A 39 -1.37 6.72 6.13
CA ARG A 39 -0.16 6.14 5.47
C ARG A 39 0.97 5.85 6.43
N HIS A 40 1.44 4.61 6.43
CA HIS A 40 2.58 4.20 7.25
C HIS A 40 3.83 4.06 6.39
N TYR A 41 4.87 4.80 6.73
CA TYR A 41 6.19 4.68 6.13
C TYR A 41 7.11 3.90 7.05
N GLY A 42 7.97 3.07 6.46
CA GLY A 42 8.99 2.34 7.19
C GLY A 42 10.23 2.11 6.34
N LYS A 43 11.38 2.04 6.98
CA LYS A 43 12.64 1.64 6.34
C LYS A 43 12.83 0.14 6.54
N THR A 44 13.36 -0.54 5.54
CA THR A 44 13.65 -1.98 5.61
C THR A 44 14.98 -2.30 4.94
N ASP A 45 15.64 -3.33 5.44
CA ASP A 45 16.70 -4.06 4.75
C ASP A 45 16.17 -5.44 4.42
N TRP A 46 16.17 -5.79 3.13
CA TRP A 46 15.85 -7.14 2.69
C TRP A 46 17.03 -7.71 1.91
N ASN A 47 17.71 -8.70 2.48
CA ASN A 47 18.89 -9.33 1.90
C ASN A 47 19.99 -8.32 1.52
N GLY A 48 20.27 -7.34 2.40
CA GLY A 48 21.30 -6.32 2.17
C GLY A 48 20.89 -5.21 1.20
N LYS A 49 19.61 -5.13 0.82
CA LYS A 49 19.05 -4.03 0.03
C LYS A 49 18.17 -3.17 0.91
N GLU A 50 18.57 -1.91 1.07
CA GLU A 50 17.81 -0.94 1.84
C GLU A 50 16.81 -0.19 0.94
N PHE A 51 15.55 -0.14 1.36
CA PHE A 51 14.51 0.65 0.70
C PHE A 51 13.46 1.13 1.72
N SER A 52 12.65 2.11 1.30
CA SER A 52 11.49 2.54 2.05
C SER A 52 10.27 1.75 1.59
N VAL A 53 9.40 1.37 2.52
CA VAL A 53 8.11 0.74 2.23
C VAL A 53 6.99 1.64 2.75
N ILE A 54 5.89 1.70 2.00
CA ILE A 54 4.67 2.41 2.39
C ILE A 54 3.48 1.46 2.38
N ASP A 55 2.67 1.50 3.45
CA ASP A 55 1.33 0.90 3.51
C ASP A 55 0.29 1.99 3.28
N THR A 56 -0.54 1.84 2.25
CA THR A 56 -1.53 2.86 1.84
C THR A 56 -2.80 2.89 2.69
N GLY A 57 -2.76 2.32 3.91
CA GLY A 57 -3.84 2.38 4.88
C GLY A 57 -4.96 1.36 4.69
N GLY A 58 -5.70 1.15 5.78
CA GLY A 58 -6.96 0.41 5.83
C GLY A 58 -8.12 1.39 6.02
N TYR A 59 -9.12 1.35 5.13
CA TYR A 59 -10.23 2.29 5.11
C TYR A 59 -11.17 2.13 6.30
N THR A 60 -11.69 3.24 6.79
CA THR A 60 -12.96 3.32 7.53
C THR A 60 -13.79 4.48 7.00
N VAL A 61 -14.71 4.22 6.05
CA VAL A 61 -15.85 5.11 5.78
C VAL A 61 -17.07 4.30 5.28
N ASN A 62 -18.26 4.65 5.81
CA ASN A 62 -19.52 3.89 5.76
C ASN A 62 -20.40 4.17 4.52
N SER A 63 -19.94 3.85 3.30
CA SER A 63 -20.81 3.74 2.09
C SER A 63 -20.05 3.16 0.91
N GLU A 64 -20.71 2.38 0.05
CA GLU A 64 -20.09 1.71 -1.11
C GLU A 64 -19.56 2.68 -2.18
N ASP A 65 -20.28 3.78 -2.49
CA ASP A 65 -19.86 4.72 -3.55
C ASP A 65 -18.59 5.52 -3.18
N ILE A 66 -18.50 5.99 -1.92
CA ILE A 66 -17.31 6.71 -1.42
C ILE A 66 -16.10 5.77 -1.33
N PHE A 67 -16.34 4.46 -1.21
CA PHE A 67 -15.31 3.47 -1.00
C PHE A 67 -14.47 3.21 -2.27
N GLU A 68 -15.11 3.14 -3.44
CA GLU A 68 -14.40 2.89 -4.70
C GLU A 68 -13.51 4.06 -5.13
N ASP A 69 -14.01 5.30 -5.02
CA ASP A 69 -13.25 6.50 -5.37
C ASP A 69 -12.04 6.71 -4.46
N GLU A 70 -12.19 6.44 -3.16
CA GLU A 70 -11.08 6.51 -2.21
C GLU A 70 -10.05 5.41 -2.49
N ILE A 71 -10.48 4.20 -2.88
CA ILE A 71 -9.57 3.14 -3.34
C ILE A 71 -8.77 3.58 -4.55
N ARG A 72 -9.43 4.14 -5.57
CA ARG A 72 -8.75 4.66 -6.75
C ARG A 72 -7.75 5.74 -6.39
N ARG A 73 -8.13 6.69 -5.52
CA ARG A 73 -7.26 7.77 -5.07
C ARG A 73 -5.98 7.22 -4.42
N GLN A 74 -6.08 6.23 -3.54
CA GLN A 74 -4.91 5.62 -2.90
C GLN A 74 -4.01 4.90 -3.91
N VAL A 75 -4.59 4.16 -4.85
CA VAL A 75 -3.83 3.50 -5.93
C VAL A 75 -3.09 4.51 -6.79
N MET A 76 -3.75 5.60 -7.18
CA MET A 76 -3.13 6.66 -7.99
C MET A 76 -1.98 7.35 -7.26
N LEU A 77 -2.14 7.63 -5.98
CA LEU A 77 -1.07 8.20 -5.16
C LEU A 77 0.09 7.21 -4.96
N ALA A 78 -0.18 5.92 -4.80
CA ALA A 78 0.88 4.90 -4.75
C ALA A 78 1.63 4.80 -6.08
N ILE A 79 0.90 4.89 -7.19
CA ILE A 79 1.48 4.96 -8.54
C ILE A 79 2.35 6.19 -8.69
N ASP A 80 1.99 7.34 -8.14
CA ASP A 80 2.79 8.55 -8.28
C ASP A 80 4.10 8.45 -7.48
N GLU A 81 4.00 8.07 -6.21
CA GLU A 81 5.12 8.11 -5.25
C GLU A 81 6.11 6.94 -5.38
N ALA A 82 5.63 5.72 -5.66
CA ALA A 82 6.46 4.52 -5.51
C ALA A 82 7.34 4.24 -6.73
N ASP A 83 8.56 3.76 -6.54
CA ASP A 83 9.38 3.23 -7.63
C ASP A 83 8.94 1.82 -8.05
N LEU A 84 8.30 1.08 -7.13
CA LEU A 84 7.78 -0.27 -7.35
C LEU A 84 6.49 -0.47 -6.55
N ILE A 85 5.53 -1.16 -7.14
CA ILE A 85 4.25 -1.46 -6.50
C ILE A 85 4.13 -2.97 -6.22
N LEU A 86 3.87 -3.32 -4.97
CA LEU A 86 3.51 -4.65 -4.53
C LEU A 86 2.00 -4.76 -4.39
N PHE A 87 1.34 -5.34 -5.39
CA PHE A 87 -0.10 -5.59 -5.36
C PHE A 87 -0.42 -6.91 -4.64
N LEU A 88 -1.02 -6.80 -3.46
CA LEU A 88 -1.34 -7.93 -2.60
C LEU A 88 -2.80 -8.36 -2.75
N VAL A 89 -3.01 -9.66 -2.95
CA VAL A 89 -4.33 -10.31 -3.04
C VAL A 89 -4.45 -11.43 -2.00
N GLU A 90 -5.68 -11.74 -1.59
CA GLU A 90 -5.95 -12.77 -0.58
C GLU A 90 -6.50 -14.04 -1.21
N VAL A 91 -5.84 -15.17 -0.94
CA VAL A 91 -6.16 -16.49 -1.52
C VAL A 91 -7.54 -17.02 -1.09
N LYS A 92 -7.93 -16.82 0.17
CA LYS A 92 -9.17 -17.42 0.71
C LYS A 92 -10.43 -16.88 0.05
N THR A 93 -10.47 -15.57 -0.18
CA THR A 93 -11.59 -14.89 -0.84
C THR A 93 -11.51 -15.03 -2.35
N GLY A 94 -10.32 -15.30 -2.90
CA GLY A 94 -10.08 -15.31 -4.33
C GLY A 94 -9.98 -13.88 -4.91
N ILE A 95 -9.96 -13.81 -6.23
CA ILE A 95 -9.92 -12.54 -6.97
C ILE A 95 -11.32 -11.92 -6.99
N THR A 96 -11.41 -10.65 -6.59
CA THR A 96 -12.66 -9.87 -6.58
C THR A 96 -12.67 -8.83 -7.70
N ASP A 97 -13.83 -8.21 -7.93
CA ASP A 97 -13.97 -7.10 -8.90
C ASP A 97 -13.09 -5.89 -8.53
N LEU A 98 -12.93 -5.62 -7.23
CA LEU A 98 -12.01 -4.58 -6.74
C LEU A 98 -10.55 -4.93 -7.08
N ASP A 99 -10.16 -6.20 -6.94
CA ASP A 99 -8.81 -6.62 -7.31
C ASP A 99 -8.57 -6.45 -8.81
N MET A 100 -9.57 -6.82 -9.64
CA MET A 100 -9.49 -6.66 -11.10
C MET A 100 -9.42 -5.20 -11.52
N MET A 101 -10.22 -4.34 -10.90
CA MET A 101 -10.22 -2.89 -11.14
C MET A 101 -8.87 -2.26 -10.76
N MET A 102 -8.36 -2.56 -9.55
CA MET A 102 -7.05 -2.06 -9.12
C MET A 102 -5.94 -2.55 -10.06
N ALA A 103 -5.97 -3.83 -10.46
CA ALA A 103 -4.99 -4.40 -11.37
C ALA A 103 -4.99 -3.73 -12.76
N ASP A 104 -6.16 -3.34 -13.28
CA ASP A 104 -6.25 -2.62 -14.56
C ASP A 104 -5.60 -1.24 -14.49
N ILE A 105 -5.85 -0.49 -13.41
CA ILE A 105 -5.21 0.81 -13.16
C ILE A 105 -3.69 0.64 -13.05
N LEU A 106 -3.24 -0.32 -12.24
CA LEU A 106 -1.82 -0.58 -12.00
C LEU A 106 -1.06 -0.98 -13.28
N ARG A 107 -1.62 -1.88 -14.11
CA ARG A 107 -0.97 -2.29 -15.38
C ARG A 107 -0.75 -1.13 -16.35
N ARG A 108 -1.61 -0.11 -16.30
CA ARG A 108 -1.49 1.09 -17.16
C ARG A 108 -0.47 2.10 -16.64
N SER A 109 0.00 1.95 -15.40
CA SER A 109 0.94 2.89 -14.77
C SER A 109 2.38 2.78 -15.27
N GLY A 110 2.74 1.65 -15.90
CA GLY A 110 4.12 1.37 -16.32
C GLY A 110 5.07 1.04 -15.16
N LYS A 111 4.55 0.86 -13.94
CA LYS A 111 5.26 0.40 -12.75
C LYS A 111 4.93 -1.06 -12.43
#